data_AF-A0A9D8KF12-F1
#
_entry.id   AF-A0A9D8KF12-F1
#
_cell.length_a   1.000
_cell.length_b   1.000
_cell.length_c   1.000
_cell.angle_alpha   90.00
_cell.angle_beta   90.00
_cell.angle_gamma   90.00
#
_symmetry.space_group_name_H-M   'P 1'
#
loop_
_entity.id
_entity.type
_entity.pdbx_description
1 polymer ?
#
loop_
_entity_poly.entity_id
_entity_poly.type
_entity_poly.pdbx_seq_one_letter_code
_entity_poly.pdbx_strand_id
1 'polypeptide(L)'
;MSGPIVLYPLRHLSVNTITSNSISKLLSIFRELSRVRSIKHSFVFTRNNGEPVKDIRKAFENACRRAGIENFVFHDLRHTFNTNMRKAGVDLTVIMDITCHRTTEMFLRYNTVDDYDVRKAMERLSNYLEEGSEKGLQESGT
;
A
#
# COMPACT_ATOMS: atom_id res chain seq x y z
N MET A 1 13.68 14.80 18.11
CA MET A 1 14.45 15.06 16.88
C MET A 1 14.51 13.75 16.09
N SER A 2 13.68 13.61 15.05
CA SER A 2 13.56 12.37 14.27
C SER A 2 14.42 12.53 13.02
N GLY A 3 15.51 11.76 12.94
CA GLY A 3 16.43 11.77 11.82
C GLY A 3 15.81 11.17 10.54
N PRO A 4 16.49 11.30 9.39
CA PRO A 4 15.98 10.81 8.12
C PRO A 4 15.94 9.28 8.12
N ILE A 5 14.76 8.71 7.91
CA ILE A 5 14.54 7.28 7.77
C ILE A 5 15.05 6.88 6.38
N VAL A 6 16.20 6.21 6.35
CA VAL A 6 16.74 5.57 5.15
C VAL A 6 15.86 4.35 4.84
N LEU A 7 14.94 4.49 3.89
CA LEU A 7 14.14 3.40 3.34
C LEU A 7 15.07 2.44 2.59
N TYR A 8 15.42 1.32 3.23
CA TYR A 8 16.12 0.24 2.52
C TYR A 8 15.19 -0.33 1.44
N PRO A 9 15.62 -0.40 0.17
CA PRO A 9 14.87 -1.08 -0.86
C PRO A 9 14.83 -2.57 -0.50
N LEU A 10 13.64 -3.11 -0.27
CA LEU A 10 13.37 -4.55 -0.10
C LEU A 10 13.69 -5.29 -1.41
N ARG A 11 14.98 -5.45 -1.71
CA ARG A 11 15.50 -6.33 -2.77
C ARG A 11 15.52 -7.73 -2.19
N HIS A 12 14.46 -8.52 -2.40
CA HIS A 12 14.54 -9.99 -2.58
C HIS A 12 13.18 -10.72 -2.57
N LEU A 13 12.04 -10.05 -2.42
CA LEU A 13 10.75 -10.69 -2.73
C LEU A 13 10.10 -10.04 -3.95
N SER A 14 9.96 -10.84 -5.00
CA SER A 14 9.10 -10.54 -6.15
C SER A 14 7.76 -10.01 -5.64
N VAL A 15 7.51 -8.73 -5.91
CA VAL A 15 6.30 -7.98 -5.50
C VAL A 15 5.02 -8.65 -6.04
N ASN A 16 5.15 -9.52 -7.05
CA ASN A 16 4.04 -10.21 -7.71
C ASN A 16 3.62 -11.51 -7.02
N THR A 17 4.48 -12.15 -6.21
CA THR A 17 4.15 -13.43 -5.56
C THR A 17 3.40 -13.25 -4.23
N ILE A 18 3.58 -12.11 -3.56
CA ILE A 18 2.95 -11.84 -2.26
C ILE A 18 1.49 -11.36 -2.40
N THR A 19 1.14 -10.70 -3.50
CA THR A 19 -0.11 -9.93 -3.59
C THR A 19 -1.35 -10.78 -3.84
N SER A 20 -1.34 -11.73 -4.77
CA SER A 20 -2.56 -12.46 -5.16
C SER A 20 -3.09 -13.40 -4.05
N ASN A 21 -2.20 -14.17 -3.41
CA ASN A 21 -2.60 -15.15 -2.41
C ASN A 21 -2.95 -14.50 -1.05
N SER A 22 -2.24 -13.42 -0.69
CA SER A 22 -2.43 -12.75 0.61
C SER A 22 -3.73 -11.96 0.69
N ILE A 23 -4.15 -11.32 -0.41
CA ILE A 23 -5.42 -10.57 -0.45
C ILE A 23 -6.61 -11.52 -0.29
N SER A 24 -6.60 -12.65 -1.00
CA SER A 24 -7.67 -13.66 -0.92
C SER A 24 -7.81 -14.23 0.48
N LYS A 25 -6.69 -14.56 1.12
CA LYS A 25 -6.65 -15.04 2.52
C LYS A 25 -7.11 -13.98 3.52
N LEU A 26 -6.78 -12.71 3.28
CA LEU A 26 -7.23 -11.62 4.15
C LEU A 26 -8.75 -11.42 4.03
N LEU A 27 -9.28 -11.45 2.81
CA LEU A 27 -10.72 -11.34 2.57
C LEU A 27 -11.50 -12.49 3.20
N SER A 28 -10.97 -13.72 3.18
CA SER A 28 -11.63 -14.85 3.85
C SER A 28 -11.70 -14.63 5.37
N ILE A 29 -10.60 -14.15 5.98
CA ILE A 29 -10.57 -13.83 7.41
C ILE A 29 -11.58 -12.73 7.75
N PHE A 30 -11.65 -11.65 6.97
CA PHE A 30 -12.62 -10.58 7.23
C PHE A 30 -14.06 -11.05 7.10
N ARG A 31 -14.35 -11.92 6.14
CA ARG A 31 -15.68 -12.54 6.00
C ARG A 31 -16.01 -13.45 7.18
N GLU A 32 -15.05 -14.20 7.71
CA GLU A 32 -15.27 -15.02 8.90
C GLU A 32 -15.51 -14.16 10.14
N LEU A 33 -14.69 -13.13 10.34
CA LEU A 33 -14.84 -12.20 11.47
C LEU A 33 -16.15 -11.41 11.38
N SER A 34 -16.61 -11.03 10.20
CA SER A 34 -17.88 -10.31 10.04
C SER A 34 -19.11 -11.17 10.33
N ARG A 35 -19.01 -12.51 10.23
CA ARG A 35 -20.08 -13.44 10.61
C ARG A 35 -20.26 -13.52 12.13
N VAL A 36 -19.18 -13.33 12.89
CA VAL A 36 -19.21 -13.35 14.36
C VAL A 36 -19.57 -11.95 14.87
N ARG A 37 -20.85 -11.61 14.83
CA ARG A 37 -21.36 -10.38 15.46
C ARG A 37 -21.68 -10.62 16.93
N SER A 38 -21.00 -9.90 17.82
CA SER A 38 -21.40 -9.82 19.22
C SER A 38 -22.74 -9.09 19.32
N ILE A 39 -23.65 -9.59 20.16
CA ILE A 39 -24.91 -8.89 20.47
C ILE A 39 -24.62 -7.61 21.26
N LYS A 40 -23.51 -7.58 22.01
CA LYS A 40 -23.17 -6.48 22.93
C LYS A 40 -22.54 -5.28 22.23
N HIS A 41 -21.93 -5.46 21.06
CA HIS A 41 -21.20 -4.40 20.35
C HIS A 41 -20.97 -4.77 18.87
N SER A 42 -20.72 -3.77 18.02
CA SER A 42 -20.55 -3.96 16.57
C SER A 42 -19.07 -3.96 16.11
N PHE A 43 -18.12 -4.35 16.96
CA PHE A 43 -16.70 -4.40 16.59
C PHE A 43 -16.37 -5.65 15.75
N VAL A 44 -15.56 -5.47 14.69
CA VAL A 44 -15.13 -6.55 13.79
C VAL A 44 -13.93 -7.33 14.36
N PHE A 45 -13.02 -6.64 15.07
CA PHE A 45 -11.84 -7.26 15.66
C PHE A 45 -12.06 -7.54 17.14
N THR A 46 -12.34 -8.80 17.46
CA THR A 46 -12.54 -9.30 18.82
C THR A 46 -11.52 -10.36 19.18
N ARG A 47 -11.24 -10.48 20.47
CA ARG A 47 -10.53 -11.63 21.05
C ARG A 47 -11.45 -12.85 21.09
N ASN A 48 -10.89 -14.03 21.37
CA ASN A 48 -11.65 -15.29 21.45
C ASN A 48 -12.78 -15.27 22.49
N ASN A 49 -12.70 -14.38 23.49
CA ASN A 49 -13.73 -14.18 24.51
C ASN A 49 -14.82 -13.15 24.10
N GLY A 50 -14.82 -12.67 22.85
CA GLY A 50 -15.80 -11.70 22.34
C GLY A 50 -15.51 -10.25 22.75
N GLU A 51 -14.45 -9.98 23.50
CA GLU A 51 -14.06 -8.61 23.87
C GLU A 51 -13.33 -7.91 22.71
N PRO A 52 -13.55 -6.60 22.49
CA PRO A 52 -12.86 -5.85 21.44
C PRO A 52 -11.33 -5.83 21.64
N VAL A 53 -10.59 -5.87 20.53
CA VAL A 53 -9.14 -5.65 20.57
C VAL A 53 -8.86 -4.17 20.84
N LYS A 54 -8.26 -3.87 22.01
CA LYS A 54 -7.92 -2.50 22.43
C LYS A 54 -6.52 -2.04 21.99
N ASP A 55 -5.58 -2.97 21.85
CA ASP A 55 -4.19 -2.68 21.51
C ASP A 55 -3.61 -3.83 20.67
N ILE A 56 -2.95 -3.45 19.57
CA ILE A 56 -2.34 -4.35 18.60
C ILE A 56 -0.80 -4.28 18.63
N ARG A 57 -0.20 -3.32 19.36
CA ARG A 57 1.25 -3.06 19.34
C ARG A 57 2.06 -4.32 19.67
N LYS A 58 1.72 -5.00 20.76
CA LYS A 58 2.41 -6.24 21.17
C LYS A 58 2.26 -7.37 20.13
N ALA A 59 1.09 -7.50 19.51
CA ALA A 59 0.88 -8.51 18.47
C ALA A 59 1.71 -8.20 17.22
N PHE A 60 1.79 -6.92 16.87
CA PHE A 60 2.56 -6.43 15.74
C PHE A 60 4.08 -6.55 15.96
N GLU A 61 4.59 -6.16 17.12
CA GLU A 61 6.01 -6.32 17.49
C GLU A 61 6.43 -7.80 17.44
N ASN A 62 5.59 -8.70 17.95
CA ASN A 62 5.84 -10.14 17.85
C ASN A 62 5.84 -10.64 16.41
N ALA A 63 4.97 -10.09 15.55
CA ALA A 63 4.95 -10.41 14.13
C ALA A 63 6.23 -9.92 13.42
N CYS A 64 6.67 -8.70 13.70
CA CYS A 64 7.91 -8.13 13.16
C CYS A 64 9.13 -8.96 13.59
N ARG A 65 9.21 -9.31 14.87
CA ARG A 65 10.28 -10.18 15.40
C ARG A 65 10.31 -11.55 14.72
N ARG A 66 9.15 -12.16 14.49
CA ARG A 66 9.04 -13.45 13.77
C ARG A 66 9.44 -13.33 12.29
N ALA A 67 9.22 -12.17 11.69
CA ALA A 67 9.59 -11.89 10.31
C ALA A 67 11.04 -11.37 10.16
N GLY A 68 11.78 -11.18 11.26
CA GLY A 68 13.14 -10.64 11.23
C GLY A 68 13.21 -9.15 10.85
N ILE A 69 12.14 -8.39 11.10
CA ILE A 69 12.06 -6.96 10.78
C ILE A 69 12.41 -6.15 12.04
N GLU A 70 13.38 -5.26 11.92
CA GLU A 70 13.84 -4.36 12.98
C GLU A 70 13.43 -2.89 12.70
N ASN A 71 13.32 -2.07 13.76
CA ASN A 71 13.02 -0.63 13.68
C ASN A 71 11.76 -0.27 12.87
N PHE A 72 10.73 -1.10 12.94
CA PHE A 72 9.48 -0.93 12.19
C PHE A 72 8.31 -0.74 13.16
N VAL A 73 7.56 0.35 12.99
CA VAL A 73 6.38 0.69 13.80
C VAL A 73 5.09 0.52 13.00
N PHE A 74 3.96 0.45 13.69
CA PHE A 74 2.67 0.15 13.06
C PHE A 74 2.29 1.14 11.94
N HIS A 75 2.64 2.42 12.09
CA HIS A 75 2.39 3.44 11.08
C HIS A 75 3.18 3.23 9.78
N ASP A 76 4.30 2.51 9.83
CA ASP A 76 5.14 2.25 8.65
C ASP A 76 4.46 1.32 7.64
N LEU A 77 3.47 0.54 8.07
CA LEU A 77 2.60 -0.21 7.15
C LEU A 77 1.85 0.74 6.20
N ARG A 78 1.32 1.85 6.74
CA ARG A 78 0.60 2.85 5.96
C ARG A 78 1.55 3.63 5.06
N HIS A 79 2.76 3.91 5.52
CA HIS A 79 3.81 4.48 4.67
C HIS A 79 4.13 3.57 3.49
N THR A 80 4.37 2.29 3.76
CA THR A 80 4.67 1.28 2.75
C THR A 80 3.53 1.17 1.74
N PHE A 81 2.28 1.19 2.19
CA PHE A 81 1.11 1.20 1.31
C PHE A 81 1.11 2.40 0.35
N ASN A 82 1.30 3.62 0.87
CA ASN A 82 1.32 4.84 0.05
C ASN A 82 2.45 4.82 -0.97
N THR A 83 3.66 4.42 -0.56
CA THR A 83 4.82 4.31 -1.44
C THR A 83 4.59 3.27 -2.54
N ASN A 84 4.01 2.11 -2.21
CA ASN A 84 3.73 1.06 -3.19
C ASN A 84 2.68 1.51 -4.22
N MET A 85 1.60 2.15 -3.77
CA MET A 85 0.57 2.69 -4.68
C MET A 85 1.14 3.74 -5.63
N ARG A 86 1.98 4.65 -5.12
CA ARG A 86 2.68 5.63 -5.95
C ARG A 86 3.59 4.97 -6.98
N LYS A 87 4.40 3.98 -6.57
CA LYS A 87 5.32 3.25 -7.47
C LYS A 87 4.60 2.38 -8.50
N ALA A 88 3.37 1.94 -8.20
CA ALA A 88 2.48 1.30 -9.16
C ALA A 88 1.94 2.30 -10.19
N GLY A 89 2.04 3.61 -9.94
CA GLY A 89 1.53 4.67 -10.81
C GLY A 89 0.06 4.99 -10.60
N VAL A 90 -0.51 4.64 -9.44
CA VAL A 90 -1.86 5.07 -9.11
C VAL A 90 -1.87 6.58 -8.89
N ASP A 91 -2.90 7.25 -9.43
CA ASP A 91 -3.06 8.68 -9.30
C ASP A 91 -3.15 9.12 -7.84
N LEU A 92 -2.57 10.28 -7.54
CA LEU A 92 -2.50 10.83 -6.19
C LEU A 92 -3.88 11.00 -5.54
N THR A 93 -4.89 11.45 -6.31
CA THR A 93 -6.24 11.68 -5.79
C THR A 93 -6.90 10.38 -5.35
N VAL A 94 -6.68 9.30 -6.11
CA VAL A 94 -7.16 7.95 -5.78
C VAL A 94 -6.49 7.42 -4.52
N ILE A 95 -5.17 7.61 -4.38
CA ILE A 95 -4.46 7.19 -3.18
C ILE A 95 -4.98 7.96 -1.95
N MET A 96 -5.19 9.27 -2.07
CA MET A 96 -5.72 10.10 -0.99
C MET A 96 -7.12 9.67 -0.56
N ASP A 97 -7.98 9.30 -1.51
CA ASP A 97 -9.34 8.80 -1.23
C ASP A 97 -9.30 7.48 -0.46
N ILE A 98 -8.54 6.49 -0.96
CA ILE A 98 -8.38 5.17 -0.31
C ILE A 98 -7.83 5.30 1.12
N THR A 99 -6.92 6.24 1.32
CA THR A 99 -6.25 6.43 2.59
C THR A 99 -7.01 7.38 3.51
N CYS A 100 -8.06 8.06 3.03
CA CYS A 100 -8.81 9.10 3.75
C CYS A 100 -7.93 10.29 4.19
N HIS A 101 -6.94 10.70 3.40
CA HIS A 101 -6.19 11.93 3.69
C HIS A 101 -7.00 13.16 3.27
N ARG A 102 -7.28 14.05 4.22
CA ARG A 102 -8.02 15.30 3.97
C ARG A 102 -7.20 16.42 3.33
N THR A 103 -5.87 16.38 3.42
CA THR A 103 -4.99 17.40 2.86
C THR A 103 -3.80 16.77 2.16
N THR A 104 -3.34 17.43 1.10
CA THR A 104 -2.20 17.00 0.30
C THR A 104 -0.90 17.07 1.11
N GLU A 105 -0.73 18.04 2.03
CA GLU A 105 0.42 18.07 2.95
C GLU A 105 0.55 16.81 3.81
N MET A 106 -0.57 16.19 4.22
CA MET A 106 -0.51 14.93 4.98
C MET A 106 0.13 13.82 4.15
N PHE A 107 -0.09 13.81 2.83
CA PHE A 107 0.46 12.83 1.92
C PHE A 107 1.89 13.17 1.45
N LEU A 108 2.20 14.45 1.22
CA LEU A 108 3.51 14.89 0.68
C LEU A 108 4.69 14.51 1.59
N ARG A 109 4.46 14.33 2.90
CA ARG A 109 5.46 13.75 3.83
C ARG A 109 5.92 12.34 3.44
N TYR A 110 5.22 11.67 2.54
CA TYR A 110 5.49 10.30 2.11
C TYR A 110 6.03 10.23 0.68
N ASN A 111 6.13 11.38 0.01
CA ASN A 111 6.51 11.47 -1.39
C ASN A 111 8.00 11.78 -1.54
N THR A 112 8.87 10.88 -1.07
CA THR A 112 10.28 10.92 -1.48
C THR A 112 10.36 10.34 -2.89
N VAL A 113 10.72 11.19 -3.85
CA VAL A 113 11.01 10.80 -5.24
C VAL A 113 12.44 10.27 -5.29
N ASP A 114 12.63 9.08 -5.84
CA ASP A 114 13.94 8.47 -6.05
C ASP A 114 14.31 8.41 -7.54
N ASP A 115 15.57 8.12 -7.85
CA ASP A 115 16.07 8.03 -9.24
C ASP A 115 15.35 6.97 -10.07
N TYR A 116 14.75 5.96 -9.43
CA TYR A 116 13.96 4.94 -10.11
C TYR A 116 12.63 5.53 -10.59
N ASP A 117 11.99 6.36 -9.76
CA ASP A 117 10.74 7.04 -10.13
C ASP A 117 10.90 7.96 -11.34
N VAL A 118 12.01 8.72 -11.40
CA VAL A 118 12.30 9.62 -12.52
C VAL A 118 12.46 8.83 -13.82
N ARG A 119 13.23 7.73 -13.79
CA ARG A 119 13.47 6.89 -14.96
C ARG A 119 12.17 6.24 -15.45
N LYS A 120 11.34 5.73 -14.53
CA LYS A 120 10.05 5.12 -14.85
C LYS A 120 9.04 6.13 -15.40
N ALA A 121 9.09 7.37 -14.93
CA ALA A 121 8.27 8.45 -15.50
C ALA A 121 8.67 8.75 -16.95
N MET A 122 9.97 8.78 -17.25
CA MET A 122 10.47 8.95 -18.62
C MET A 122 10.07 7.78 -19.53
N GLU A 123 10.20 6.53 -19.05
CA GLU A 123 9.74 5.35 -19.82
C GLU A 123 8.25 5.43 -20.16
N ARG A 124 7.39 5.84 -19.22
CA ARG A 124 5.95 6.02 -19.47
C ARG A 124 5.67 7.09 -20.52
N LEU A 125 6.43 8.19 -20.49
CA LEU A 125 6.31 9.26 -21.48
C LEU A 125 6.73 8.78 -22.87
N SER A 126 7.87 8.07 -22.97
CA SER A 126 8.33 7.49 -24.24
C SER A 126 7.28 6.57 -24.85
N ASN A 127 6.74 5.63 -24.06
CA ASN A 127 5.69 4.72 -24.54
C ASN A 127 4.43 5.45 -25.00
N TYR A 128 3.99 6.49 -24.27
CA TYR A 128 2.83 7.29 -24.66
C TYR A 128 3.03 8.01 -26.00
N LEU A 129 4.24 8.53 -26.25
CA LEU A 129 4.58 9.20 -27.51
C LEU A 129 4.67 8.22 -28.68
N GLU A 130 5.17 7.00 -28.44
CA GLU A 130 5.22 5.92 -29.43
C GLU A 130 3.81 5.42 -29.79
N GLU A 131 2.93 5.21 -28.81
CA GLU A 131 1.53 4.83 -29.05
C GLU A 131 0.73 5.91 -29.78
N GLY A 132 1.08 7.18 -29.59
CA GLY A 132 0.46 8.33 -30.27
C GLY A 132 0.89 8.47 -31.73
N SER A 133 2.12 8.09 -32.08
CA SER A 133 2.64 8.17 -33.45
C SER A 133 2.10 7.05 -34.35
N GLU A 134 1.82 5.86 -33.80
CA GLU A 134 1.22 4.75 -34.54
C GLU A 134 -0.28 4.98 -34.85
N LYS A 135 -1.02 5.66 -33.97
CA LYS A 135 -2.45 5.97 -34.20
C LYS A 135 -2.68 7.07 -35.24
N GLY A 136 -1.74 7.99 -35.40
CA GLY A 136 -1.82 9.06 -36.41
C GLY A 136 -1.66 8.60 -37.87
N LEU A 137 -1.16 7.38 -38.11
CA LEU A 137 -0.93 6.87 -39.46
C LEU A 137 -2.09 6.04 -40.04
N GLN A 138 -3.10 5.69 -39.23
CA GLN A 138 -4.25 4.87 -39.65
C GLN A 138 -5.50 5.68 -40.04
N GLU A 139 -5.56 6.98 -39.73
CA GLU A 139 -6.74 7.83 -40.02
C GLU A 139 -6.62 8.67 -41.30
N SER A 140 -5.51 8.58 -42.06
CA SER A 140 -5.32 9.33 -43.32
C SER A 140 -5.67 8.57 -44.60
N GLY A 141 -6.32 7.41 -44.48
CA GLY A 141 -6.73 6.56 -45.59
C GLY A 141 -8.23 6.28 -45.61
N THR A 142 -9.06 7.27 -45.93
CA THR A 142 -10.41 7.12 -46.50
C THR A 142 -10.71 8.33 -47.35
#